data_AF-A0A257JX97-F1
#
_entry.id   AF-A0A257JX97-F1
#
_cell.length_a   1.000
_cell.length_b   1.000
_cell.length_c   1.000
_cell.angle_alpha   90.00
_cell.angle_beta   90.00
_cell.angle_gamma   90.00
#
_symmetry.space_group_name_H-M   'P 1'
#
loop_
_entity.id
_entity.type
_entity.pdbx_description
1 polymer ?
#
loop_
_entity_poly.entity_id
_entity_poly.type
_entity_poly.pdbx_seq_one_letter_code
_entity_poly.pdbx_strand_id
1 'polypeptide(L)' 'MKKNVGNSDILVRFILGAVLMILSFTDVSPDQLLDNIFLIAGIYLVISGLLRFCVIYFFLGLSTAGKSKPKMY' A
#
# COMPACT_ATOMS: atom_id res chain seq x y z
N MET A 1 -8.05 -10.78 10.04
CA MET A 1 -6.57 -10.88 9.93
C MET A 1 -5.94 -9.91 10.91
N LYS A 2 -4.82 -10.27 11.55
CA LYS A 2 -4.10 -9.37 12.47
C LYS A 2 -3.61 -8.16 11.65
N LYS A 3 -4.08 -6.96 11.99
CA LYS A 3 -3.67 -5.72 11.32
C LYS A 3 -2.16 -5.55 11.52
N ASN A 4 -1.41 -5.46 10.44
CA ASN A 4 0.04 -5.19 10.48
C ASN A 4 0.36 -3.79 9.93
N VAL A 5 -0.57 -3.17 9.21
CA VAL A 5 -0.41 -1.84 8.62
C VAL A 5 -0.95 -0.77 9.59
N GLY A 6 -0.06 0.15 10.00
CA GLY A 6 -0.36 1.29 10.87
C GLY A 6 -1.11 2.41 10.13
N ASN A 7 -1.70 3.35 10.87
CA ASN A 7 -2.50 4.44 10.28
C ASN A 7 -1.69 5.33 9.32
N SER A 8 -0.42 5.61 9.64
CA SER A 8 0.50 6.37 8.79
C SER A 8 0.74 5.67 7.45
N ASP A 9 0.93 4.36 7.47
CA ASP A 9 1.21 3.55 6.28
C ASP A 9 -0.03 3.43 5.38
N ILE A 10 -1.25 3.37 5.95
CA ILE A 10 -2.51 3.42 5.18
C ILE A 10 -2.60 4.71 4.36
N LEU A 11 -2.29 5.86 4.97
CA LEU A 11 -2.36 7.16 4.28
C LEU A 11 -1.36 7.22 3.12
N VAL A 12 -0.12 6.80 3.36
CA VAL A 12 0.93 6.75 2.33
C VAL A 12 0.51 5.85 1.16
N ARG A 13 -0.06 4.67 1.45
CA ARG A 13 -0.54 3.75 0.41
C ARG A 13 -1.70 4.31 -0.40
N PHE A 14 -2.63 5.03 0.25
CA PHE A 14 -3.72 5.69 -0.44
C PHE A 14 -3.22 6.80 -1.36
N ILE A 15 -2.28 7.63 -0.89
CA ILE A 15 -1.70 8.71 -1.69
C ILE A 15 -0.93 8.14 -2.88
N LEU A 16 -0.02 7.20 -2.65
CA LEU A 16 0.75 6.54 -3.72
C LEU A 16 -0.15 5.81 -4.71
N GLY A 17 -1.15 5.06 -4.21
CA GLY A 17 -2.09 4.35 -5.05
C GLY A 17 -2.90 5.29 -5.94
N ALA A 18 -3.40 6.40 -5.38
CA ALA A 18 -4.14 7.42 -6.14
C ALA A 18 -3.25 8.09 -7.21
N VAL A 19 -2.01 8.43 -6.87
CA VAL A 19 -1.06 9.03 -7.81
C VAL A 19 -0.77 8.08 -8.96
N LEU A 20 -0.46 6.81 -8.70
CA LEU A 20 -0.21 5.80 -9.75
C LEU A 20 -1.43 5.58 -10.65
N MET A 21 -2.62 5.59 -10.07
CA MET A 21 -3.85 5.40 -10.81
C MET A 21 -4.13 6.58 -11.75
N ILE A 22 -3.92 7.82 -11.29
CA ILE A 22 -4.00 9.01 -12.15
C ILE A 22 -2.95 8.93 -13.26
N LEU A 23 -1.72 8.54 -12.91
CA LEU A 23 -0.62 8.45 -13.86
C LEU A 23 -0.88 7.43 -14.98
N SER A 24 -1.58 6.33 -14.67
CA SER A 24 -1.97 5.31 -15.67
C SER A 24 -2.99 5.79 -16.70
N PHE A 25 -3.70 6.91 -16.46
CA PHE A 25 -4.65 7.50 -17.41
C PHE A 25 -4.09 8.70 -18.17
N THR A 26 -2.90 9.18 -17.79
CA THR A 26 -2.31 10.38 -18.41
C THR A 26 -1.51 10.10 -19.69
N ASP A 27 -1.55 8.87 -20.22
CA ASP A 27 -0.79 8.41 -21.41
C ASP A 27 0.68 8.92 -21.38
N VAL A 28 1.28 8.95 -20.18
CA VAL A 28 2.65 9.43 -19.96
C VAL A 28 3.65 8.43 -20.56
N SER A 29 3.23 7.18 -20.71
CA SER A 29 4.04 6.08 -21.20
C SER A 29 3.75 5.82 -22.69
N PRO A 30 4.77 5.63 -23.53
CA PRO A 30 4.56 5.18 -24.92
C PRO A 30 4.10 3.71 -24.99
N ASP A 31 4.30 2.95 -23.92
CA ASP A 31 3.99 1.52 -23.84
C ASP A 31 2.77 1.27 -22.95
N GLN A 32 1.68 0.74 -23.54
CA GLN A 32 0.48 0.29 -22.81
C GLN A 32 0.77 -0.71 -21.69
N LEU A 33 1.90 -1.44 -21.76
CA LEU A 33 2.34 -2.33 -20.69
C LEU A 33 2.63 -1.58 -19.40
N LEU A 34 3.23 -0.39 -19.48
CA LEU A 34 3.63 0.37 -18.31
C LEU A 34 2.42 0.95 -17.57
N ASP A 35 1.44 1.45 -18.32
CA ASP A 35 0.18 1.96 -17.76
C ASP A 35 -0.62 0.85 -17.06
N ASN A 36 -0.66 -0.35 -17.64
CA ASN A 36 -1.28 -1.51 -17.00
C ASN A 36 -0.57 -1.90 -15.70
N ILE A 37 0.76 -1.86 -15.66
CA ILE A 37 1.53 -2.13 -14.44
C ILE A 37 1.21 -1.09 -13.36
N PHE A 38 1.15 0.19 -13.72
CA PHE A 38 0.79 1.26 -12.77
C PHE A 38 -0.64 1.11 -12.25
N LEU A 39 -1.59 0.74 -13.10
CA LEU A 39 -2.96 0.47 -12.70
C LEU A 39 -3.04 -0.67 -11.67
N ILE A 40 -2.40 -1.82 -11.97
CA ILE A 40 -2.40 -2.99 -11.08
C ILE A 40 -1.71 -2.66 -9.75
N ALA A 41 -0.56 -1.97 -9.80
CA ALA A 41 0.16 -1.54 -8.60
C ALA A 41 -0.67 -0.58 -7.75
N GLY A 42 -1.34 0.40 -8.38
CA GLY A 42 -2.23 1.35 -7.70
C GLY A 42 -3.37 0.66 -6.99
N ILE A 43 -4.07 -0.26 -7.67
CA ILE A 43 -5.16 -1.06 -7.09
C ILE A 43 -4.65 -1.89 -5.89
N TYR A 44 -3.51 -2.57 -6.04
CA TYR A 44 -2.91 -3.35 -4.95
C TYR A 44 -2.61 -2.48 -3.72
N LEU A 45 -2.03 -1.30 -3.92
CA LEU A 45 -1.71 -0.34 -2.87
C LEU A 45 -2.97 0.08 -2.10
N VAL A 46 -4.05 0.44 -2.81
CA VAL A 46 -5.32 0.83 -2.20
C VAL A 46 -5.95 -0.32 -1.41
N ILE A 47 -6.06 -1.52 -2.01
CA ILE A 47 -6.63 -2.70 -1.35
C ILE A 47 -5.83 -3.07 -0.11
N SER A 48 -4.50 -3.04 -0.19
CA SER A 48 -3.62 -3.36 0.93
C SER A 48 -3.74 -2.36 2.09
N GLY A 49 -3.99 -1.08 1.79
CA GLY A 49 -4.36 -0.06 2.77
C GLY A 49 -5.73 -0.30 3.39
N LEU A 50 -6.74 -0.64 2.58
CA LEU A 50 -8.13 -0.88 3.00
C LEU A 50 -8.25 -2.06 3.97
N LEU A 51 -7.58 -3.17 3.65
CA LEU A 51 -7.54 -4.37 4.49
C LEU A 51 -6.67 -4.18 5.75
N ARG A 52 -5.91 -3.07 5.83
CA ARG A 52 -4.91 -2.80 6.87
C ARG A 52 -3.94 -3.97 7.03
N PHE A 53 -3.73 -4.70 5.94
CA PHE A 53 -3.04 -5.96 5.88
C PHE A 53 -2.27 -6.02 4.57
N CYS A 54 -0.95 -6.11 4.71
CA CYS A 54 -0.06 -6.29 3.59
C CYS A 54 0.45 -7.72 3.61
N VAL A 55 0.14 -8.48 2.55
CA VAL A 55 0.57 -9.89 2.40
C VAL A 55 2.08 -10.01 2.49
N ILE A 56 2.82 -9.08 1.89
CA ILE A 56 4.28 -9.04 1.93
C ILE A 56 4.78 -8.92 3.38
N TYR A 57 4.27 -7.94 4.13
CA TYR A 57 4.69 -7.76 5.53
C TYR A 57 4.26 -8.93 6.41
N PHE A 58 3.17 -9.62 6.07
CA PHE A 58 2.77 -10.85 6.75
C PHE A 58 3.80 -11.98 6.54
N PHE A 59 4.25 -12.21 5.30
CA PHE A 59 5.30 -13.19 5.01
C PHE A 59 6.65 -12.81 5.65
N LEU A 60 6.97 -11.52 5.72
CA LEU A 60 8.19 -11.04 6.40
C LEU A 60 8.06 -10.94 7.94
N GLY A 61 6.87 -11.17 8.52
CA GLY A 61 6.64 -11.00 9.96
C GLY A 61 6.75 -9.55 10.46
N LEU A 62 6.74 -8.57 9.56
CA LEU A 62 6.86 -7.15 9.86
C LEU A 62 5.50 -6.51 10.15
N SER A 63 5.50 -5.50 11.02
CA SER A 63 4.30 -4.73 11.38
C SER A 63 4.71 -3.29 11.62
N THR A 64 4.17 -2.39 10.80
CA THR A 64 4.29 -0.93 10.97
C THR A 64 3.17 -0.38 11.86
N ALA A 65 2.13 -1.19 12.12
CA ALA A 65 1.20 -0.97 13.22
C ALA A 65 2.01 -1.04 14.52
N GLY A 66 2.30 0.14 15.09
CA GLY A 66 3.14 0.28 16.27
C GLY A 66 2.70 -0.68 17.36
N LYS A 67 3.63 -1.49 17.86
CA LYS A 67 3.41 -2.18 19.13
C LYS A 67 3.24 -1.06 20.15
N SER A 68 2.10 -1.03 20.85
CA SER A 68 1.97 -0.22 22.06
C SER A 68 3.24 -0.45 22.89
N LYS A 69 3.94 0.62 23.24
CA LYS A 69 5.23 0.52 23.95
C LYS A 69 5.05 -0.50 25.09
N PRO A 70 5.95 -1.49 25.26
CA PRO A 70 5.85 -2.36 26.42
C PRO A 70 5.88 -1.45 27.65
N LYS A 71 4.87 -1.59 28.52
CA LYS A 71 4.84 -0.93 29.82
C LYS A 71 6.09 -1.40 30.59
N MET A 72 7.15 -0.59 30.57
CA MET A 72 8.20 -0.67 31.58
C MET A 72 7.56 -0.12 32.85
N TYR A 73 7.22 -1.03 33.76
CA TYR A 73 6.89 -0.69 35.14
C TYR A 73 8.15 -0.25 35.87
#